data_AF-A0A1I0N1U2-F1
#
_entry.id   AF-A0A1I0N1U2-F1
#
_cell.length_a   1.000
_cell.length_b   1.000
_cell.length_c   1.000
_cell.angle_alpha   90.00
_cell.angle_beta   90.00
_cell.angle_gamma   90.00
#
_symmetry.space_group_name_H-M   'P 1'
#
loop_
_entity.id
_entity.type
_entity.pdbx_description
1 polymer ?
#
loop_
_entity_poly.entity_id
_entity_poly.type
_entity_poly.pdbx_seq_one_letter_code
_entity_poly.pdbx_strand_id
1 'polypeptide(L)'
;MRYYYKNKRGFTLIEVMLAIAIICLICGLFVELIYATTDSYYRSYTQNDATDYAQLYAKAIENNVLRDCDLAADGTHTFRIEDDPMGVPYLLTHDTTDVFAGKLAQIVYDNGVAKWRIYIGNVNYTADGMFTYTIYMVDNYRNPGTLALQYDAGFWIPQDKYGNKKTYTVTPGATNTIPCSVSGLTYNDGFTLNIATAP
;
A
#
# COMPACT_ATOMS: atom_id res chain seq x y z
N MET A 1 -12.83 -78.21 -23.61
CA MET A 1 -12.46 -76.86 -23.10
C MET A 1 -12.31 -76.93 -21.59
N ARG A 2 -11.10 -76.76 -21.05
CA ARG A 2 -10.88 -76.66 -19.60
C ARG A 2 -11.03 -75.20 -19.18
N TYR A 3 -12.00 -74.91 -18.30
CA TYR A 3 -12.14 -73.60 -17.67
C TYR A 3 -11.02 -73.42 -16.63
N TYR A 4 -10.07 -72.53 -16.91
CA TYR A 4 -9.08 -72.08 -15.93
C TYR A 4 -9.76 -71.08 -14.98
N TYR A 5 -10.04 -71.50 -13.74
CA TYR A 5 -10.43 -70.58 -12.68
C TYR A 5 -9.22 -69.75 -12.28
N LYS A 6 -9.18 -68.49 -12.74
CA LYS A 6 -8.18 -67.50 -12.32
C LYS A 6 -8.54 -67.07 -10.89
N ASN A 7 -7.72 -67.43 -9.90
CA ASN A 7 -7.90 -66.99 -8.52
C ASN A 7 -7.94 -65.45 -8.46
N LYS A 8 -9.13 -64.88 -8.20
CA LYS A 8 -9.27 -63.45 -7.95
C LYS A 8 -8.90 -63.20 -6.49
N ARG A 9 -7.78 -62.50 -6.25
CA ARG A 9 -7.48 -61.96 -4.92
C ARG A 9 -8.39 -60.75 -4.70
N GLY A 10 -9.31 -60.86 -3.75
CA GLY A 10 -10.15 -59.75 -3.31
C GLY A 10 -9.37 -58.86 -2.35
N PHE A 11 -9.66 -57.56 -2.36
CA PHE A 11 -9.18 -56.64 -1.34
C PHE A 11 -9.85 -56.94 -0.01
N THR A 12 -9.05 -56.90 1.05
CA THR A 12 -9.55 -57.04 2.41
C THR A 12 -10.29 -55.76 2.83
N LEU A 13 -11.26 -55.89 3.73
CA LEU A 13 -12.03 -54.76 4.24
C LEU A 13 -11.12 -53.70 4.89
N ILE A 14 -10.04 -54.14 5.55
CA ILE A 14 -9.07 -53.25 6.19
C ILE A 14 -8.29 -52.41 5.17
N GLU A 15 -7.93 -52.98 4.01
CA GLU A 15 -7.26 -52.23 2.93
C GLU A 15 -8.18 -51.13 2.37
N VAL A 16 -9.47 -51.39 2.24
CA VAL A 16 -10.45 -50.40 1.76
C VAL A 16 -10.63 -49.27 2.77
N MET A 17 -10.75 -49.57 4.07
CA MET A 17 -10.88 -48.55 5.10
C MET A 17 -9.64 -47.67 5.20
N LEU A 18 -8.44 -48.27 5.11
CA LEU A 18 -7.18 -47.54 5.12
C LEU A 18 -7.07 -46.61 3.90
N ALA A 19 -7.44 -47.10 2.71
CA ALA A 19 -7.42 -46.28 1.50
C ALA A 19 -8.35 -45.06 1.63
N ILE A 20 -9.56 -45.23 2.17
CA ILE A 20 -10.50 -44.13 2.39
C ILE A 20 -9.91 -43.11 3.38
N ALA A 21 -9.33 -43.57 4.49
CA ALA A 21 -8.72 -42.68 5.49
C ALA A 21 -7.59 -41.83 4.87
N ILE A 22 -6.73 -42.44 4.06
CA ILE A 22 -5.65 -41.73 3.35
C ILE A 22 -6.23 -40.71 2.36
N ILE A 23 -7.26 -41.09 1.59
CA ILE A 23 -7.92 -40.17 0.64
C ILE A 23 -8.52 -38.97 1.37
N CYS A 24 -9.22 -39.17 2.48
CA CYS A 24 -9.79 -38.06 3.27
C CYS A 24 -8.71 -37.10 3.78
N LEU A 25 -7.58 -37.63 4.27
CA LEU A 25 -6.44 -36.83 4.71
C LEU A 25 -5.85 -36.00 3.56
N ILE A 26 -5.63 -36.64 2.41
CA ILE A 26 -5.09 -35.97 1.21
C ILE A 26 -6.05 -34.88 0.73
N CYS A 27 -7.35 -35.15 0.65
CA CYS A 27 -8.36 -34.18 0.24
C CYS A 27 -8.38 -32.94 1.15
N GLY A 28 -8.24 -33.11 2.47
CA GLY A 28 -8.16 -31.99 3.41
C GLY A 28 -6.97 -31.08 3.12
N LEU A 29 -5.78 -31.67 2.93
CA LEU A 29 -4.55 -30.93 2.61
C LEU A 29 -4.64 -30.16 1.29
N PHE A 30 -5.30 -30.73 0.27
CA PHE A 30 -5.50 -30.05 -1.01
C PHE A 30 -6.38 -28.80 -0.87
N VAL A 31 -7.40 -28.82 -0.01
CA VAL A 31 -8.27 -27.64 0.20
C VAL A 31 -7.49 -26.49 0.84
N GLU A 32 -6.68 -26.78 1.86
CA GLU A 32 -5.81 -25.76 2.49
C GLU A 32 -4.79 -25.19 1.49
N LEU A 33 -4.19 -26.04 0.67
CA LEU A 33 -3.26 -25.62 -0.37
C LEU A 33 -3.92 -24.69 -1.40
N ILE A 34 -5.14 -25.01 -1.83
CA ILE A 34 -5.91 -24.15 -2.76
C ILE A 34 -6.16 -22.80 -2.10
N TYR A 35 -6.62 -22.78 -0.85
CA TYR A 35 -6.89 -21.52 -0.13
C TYR A 35 -5.63 -20.65 0.00
N ALA A 36 -4.51 -21.25 0.43
CA ALA A 36 -3.23 -20.55 0.56
C ALA A 36 -2.74 -19.99 -0.79
N THR A 37 -2.88 -20.77 -1.86
CA THR A 37 -2.49 -20.35 -3.21
C THR A 37 -3.35 -19.19 -3.70
N THR A 38 -4.67 -19.27 -3.52
CA THR A 38 -5.60 -18.20 -3.88
C THR A 38 -5.32 -16.92 -3.10
N ASP A 39 -5.12 -17.00 -1.78
CA ASP A 39 -4.80 -15.82 -0.98
C ASP A 39 -3.46 -15.18 -1.39
N SER A 40 -2.45 -16.00 -1.71
CA SER A 40 -1.17 -15.52 -2.24
C SER A 40 -1.34 -14.75 -3.55
N TYR A 41 -2.10 -15.27 -4.51
CA TYR A 41 -2.36 -14.56 -5.78
C TYR A 41 -3.07 -13.22 -5.56
N TYR A 42 -4.06 -13.19 -4.67
CA TYR A 42 -4.75 -11.95 -4.35
C TYR A 42 -3.81 -10.92 -3.71
N ARG A 43 -2.93 -11.34 -2.80
CA ARG A 43 -1.94 -10.43 -2.19
C ARG A 43 -0.99 -9.86 -3.23
N SER A 44 -0.43 -10.70 -4.10
CA SER A 44 0.47 -10.22 -5.16
C SER A 44 -0.23 -9.26 -6.12
N TYR A 45 -1.47 -9.57 -6.53
CA TYR A 45 -2.27 -8.66 -7.37
C TYR A 45 -2.50 -7.31 -6.68
N THR A 46 -2.87 -7.36 -5.41
CA THR A 46 -3.17 -6.18 -4.59
C THR A 46 -1.93 -5.31 -4.36
N GLN A 47 -0.76 -5.93 -4.13
CA GLN A 47 0.51 -5.25 -3.95
C GLN A 47 1.04 -4.64 -5.25
N ASN A 48 0.90 -5.35 -6.38
CA ASN A 48 1.27 -4.83 -7.69
C ASN A 48 0.41 -3.61 -8.04
N ASP A 49 -0.92 -3.71 -7.91
CA ASP A 49 -1.83 -2.58 -8.11
C ASP A 49 -1.44 -1.39 -7.22
N ALA A 50 -1.24 -1.62 -5.92
CA ALA A 50 -0.87 -0.56 -4.99
C ALA A 50 0.45 0.10 -5.41
N THR A 51 1.42 -0.68 -5.88
CA THR A 51 2.72 -0.15 -6.34
C THR A 51 2.55 0.74 -7.57
N ASP A 52 1.80 0.27 -8.57
CA ASP A 52 1.54 1.04 -9.80
C ASP A 52 0.84 2.36 -9.49
N TYR A 53 -0.17 2.31 -8.60
CA TYR A 53 -0.86 3.52 -8.13
C TYR A 53 0.07 4.45 -7.37
N ALA A 54 0.85 3.96 -6.41
CA ALA A 54 1.80 4.77 -5.65
C ALA A 54 2.81 5.47 -6.57
N GLN A 55 3.32 4.79 -7.59
CA GLN A 55 4.23 5.38 -8.58
C GLN A 55 3.54 6.46 -9.42
N LEU A 56 2.32 6.21 -9.87
CA LEU A 56 1.52 7.20 -10.61
C LEU A 56 1.28 8.46 -9.76
N TYR A 57 0.96 8.28 -8.48
CA TYR A 57 0.79 9.39 -7.54
C TYR A 57 2.08 10.11 -7.25
N ALA A 58 3.18 9.39 -7.10
CA ALA A 58 4.49 10.01 -6.92
C ALA A 58 4.84 10.92 -8.11
N LYS A 59 4.59 10.46 -9.34
CA LYS A 59 4.79 11.27 -10.54
C LYS A 59 3.85 12.46 -10.62
N ALA A 60 2.60 12.31 -10.20
CA ALA A 60 1.66 13.42 -10.17
C ALA A 60 2.05 14.48 -9.12
N ILE A 61 2.49 14.06 -7.93
CA ILE A 61 3.00 14.95 -6.88
C ILE A 61 4.23 15.69 -7.40
N GLU A 62 5.21 14.96 -7.95
CA GLU A 62 6.43 15.53 -8.55
C GLU A 62 6.08 16.61 -9.59
N ASN A 63 5.26 16.28 -10.58
CA ASN A 63 4.89 17.23 -11.64
C ASN A 63 4.16 18.47 -11.10
N ASN A 64 3.28 18.31 -10.11
CA ASN A 64 2.56 19.44 -9.54
C ASN A 64 3.46 20.32 -8.68
N VAL A 65 4.33 19.74 -7.85
CA VAL A 65 5.31 20.49 -7.06
C VAL A 65 6.27 21.23 -7.98
N LEU A 66 6.81 20.59 -9.01
CA LEU A 66 7.71 21.23 -9.98
C LEU A 66 7.02 22.39 -10.71
N ARG A 67 5.79 22.18 -11.20
CA ARG A 67 5.01 23.24 -11.85
C ARG A 67 4.78 24.43 -10.92
N ASP A 68 4.42 24.14 -9.69
CA ASP A 68 4.12 25.17 -8.69
C ASP A 68 5.39 25.92 -8.28
N CYS A 69 6.51 25.20 -8.12
CA CYS A 69 7.84 25.79 -7.90
C CYS A 69 8.29 26.71 -9.05
N ASP A 70 7.96 26.39 -10.30
CA ASP A 70 8.27 27.22 -11.47
C ASP A 70 7.41 28.49 -11.51
N LEU A 71 6.15 28.40 -11.09
CA LEU A 71 5.19 29.52 -11.08
C LEU A 71 5.37 30.45 -9.87
N ALA A 72 5.94 29.95 -8.79
CA ALA A 72 6.13 30.69 -7.56
C ALA A 72 7.19 31.80 -7.72
N ALA A 73 6.81 33.04 -7.35
CA ALA A 73 7.72 34.18 -7.31
C ALA A 73 8.91 33.90 -6.36
N ASP A 74 10.04 34.57 -6.55
CA ASP A 74 11.21 34.37 -5.70
C ASP A 74 10.86 34.66 -4.22
N GLY A 75 11.14 33.71 -3.32
CA GLY A 75 10.73 33.81 -1.92
C GLY A 75 10.85 32.51 -1.13
N THR A 76 10.46 32.56 0.14
CA THR A 76 10.28 31.38 0.99
C THR A 76 8.88 30.83 0.78
N HIS A 77 8.83 29.56 0.40
CA HIS A 77 7.61 28.84 0.05
C HIS A 77 7.37 27.71 1.05
N THR A 78 6.11 27.54 1.48
CA THR A 78 5.78 26.55 2.51
C THR A 78 4.93 25.43 1.94
N PHE A 79 5.44 24.20 1.97
CA PHE A 79 4.61 23.03 1.74
C PHE A 79 3.99 22.56 3.05
N ARG A 80 2.69 22.26 3.04
CA ARG A 80 1.96 21.71 4.18
C ARG A 80 1.19 20.46 3.77
N ILE A 81 1.00 19.60 4.77
CA ILE A 81 0.15 18.42 4.69
C ILE A 81 -1.07 18.76 5.53
N GLU A 82 -2.22 18.95 4.90
CA GLU A 82 -3.46 19.31 5.60
C GLU A 82 -4.38 18.10 5.69
N ASP A 83 -5.01 17.91 6.84
CA ASP A 83 -6.13 16.99 6.99
C ASP A 83 -7.26 17.46 6.07
N ASP A 84 -7.77 16.57 5.21
CA ASP A 84 -9.01 16.87 4.49
C ASP A 84 -10.14 17.04 5.51
N PRO A 85 -10.92 18.14 5.50
CA PRO A 85 -12.08 18.33 6.37
C PRO A 85 -13.13 17.21 6.28
N MET A 86 -13.07 16.35 5.25
CA MET A 86 -13.92 15.16 5.11
C MET A 86 -13.30 13.86 5.64
N GLY A 87 -12.13 13.90 6.29
CA GLY A 87 -11.44 12.72 6.84
C GLY A 87 -10.82 11.80 5.79
N VAL A 88 -10.55 12.34 4.60
CA VAL A 88 -9.98 11.69 3.40
C VAL A 88 -8.49 12.08 3.28
N PRO A 89 -7.69 11.56 2.32
CA PRO A 89 -6.24 11.63 2.42
C PRO A 89 -5.69 13.05 2.39
N TYR A 90 -4.58 13.23 3.10
CA TYR A 90 -3.94 14.52 3.28
C TYR A 90 -3.68 15.25 1.96
N LEU A 91 -4.07 16.53 1.93
CA LEU A 91 -3.74 17.43 0.83
C LEU A 91 -2.30 17.92 0.99
N LEU A 92 -1.52 17.85 -0.10
CA LEU A 92 -0.29 18.62 -0.20
C LEU A 92 -0.64 20.02 -0.69
N THR A 93 -0.45 21.02 0.16
CA THR A 93 -0.68 22.43 -0.17
C THR A 93 0.65 23.17 -0.25
N HIS A 94 0.66 24.23 -1.05
CA HIS A 94 1.72 25.22 -1.16
C HIS A 94 1.15 26.56 -0.76
N ASP A 95 1.66 27.09 0.34
CA ASP A 95 1.18 28.25 1.09
C ASP A 95 -0.30 28.12 1.50
N THR A 96 -1.22 28.34 0.56
CA THR A 96 -2.68 28.24 0.73
C THR A 96 -3.39 27.58 -0.45
N THR A 97 -2.65 27.06 -1.44
CA THR A 97 -3.20 26.47 -2.66
C THR A 97 -2.93 24.98 -2.69
N ASP A 98 -3.93 24.19 -3.06
CA ASP A 98 -3.77 22.76 -3.25
C ASP A 98 -2.80 22.49 -4.41
N VAL A 99 -1.59 22.02 -4.10
CA VAL A 99 -0.64 21.51 -5.11
C VAL A 99 -1.17 20.20 -5.65
N PHE A 100 -1.78 19.43 -4.75
CA PHE A 100 -2.33 18.14 -5.05
C PHE A 100 -3.65 17.95 -4.30
N ALA A 101 -4.74 18.43 -4.91
CA ALA A 101 -6.09 18.13 -4.46
C ALA A 101 -6.38 16.66 -4.81
N GLY A 102 -6.24 15.78 -3.83
CA GLY A 102 -6.38 14.34 -3.95
C GLY A 102 -7.81 13.85 -4.25
N LYS A 103 -8.58 14.48 -5.16
CA LYS A 103 -9.75 13.85 -5.79
C LYS A 103 -9.30 12.88 -6.87
N LEU A 104 -8.56 11.88 -6.45
CA LEU A 104 -7.94 10.95 -7.36
C LEU A 104 -8.98 9.89 -7.72
N ALA A 105 -8.98 9.48 -8.98
CA ALA A 105 -9.79 8.38 -9.49
C ALA A 105 -9.39 7.08 -8.80
N GLN A 106 -9.82 6.91 -7.56
CA GLN A 106 -9.73 5.65 -6.83
C GLN A 106 -10.62 4.66 -7.56
N ILE A 107 -10.18 3.41 -7.69
CA ILE A 107 -11.10 2.34 -8.10
C ILE A 107 -12.16 2.28 -7.01
N VAL A 108 -13.34 2.77 -7.35
CA VAL A 108 -14.54 2.68 -6.54
C VAL A 108 -15.20 1.35 -6.90
N TYR A 109 -15.28 0.42 -5.95
CA TYR A 109 -16.01 -0.82 -6.14
C TYR A 109 -17.52 -0.59 -6.07
N ASP A 110 -18.29 -1.60 -6.51
CA ASP A 110 -19.73 -1.68 -6.26
C ASP A 110 -19.97 -1.39 -4.77
N ASN A 111 -20.75 -0.34 -4.48
CA ASN A 111 -21.01 0.29 -3.16
C ASN A 111 -20.32 1.65 -2.91
N GLY A 112 -19.57 2.20 -3.86
CA GLY A 112 -19.05 3.57 -3.68
C GLY A 112 -17.81 3.66 -2.77
N VAL A 113 -17.28 2.52 -2.31
CA VAL A 113 -16.12 2.47 -1.43
C VAL A 113 -14.84 2.35 -2.26
N ALA A 114 -13.94 3.30 -2.06
CA ALA A 114 -12.61 3.24 -2.67
C ALA A 114 -11.79 2.08 -2.11
N LYS A 115 -11.08 1.36 -2.99
CA LYS A 115 -10.14 0.28 -2.61
C LYS A 115 -9.07 0.76 -1.64
N TRP A 116 -8.48 1.92 -1.94
CA TRP A 116 -7.31 2.47 -1.26
C TRP A 116 -7.56 3.87 -0.72
N ARG A 117 -7.13 4.12 0.52
CA ARG A 117 -6.87 5.47 1.03
C ARG A 117 -5.38 5.76 0.92
N ILE A 118 -5.02 6.96 0.51
CA ILE A 118 -3.64 7.27 0.06
C ILE A 118 -3.11 8.48 0.81
N TYR A 119 -2.31 8.26 1.83
CA TYR A 119 -1.78 9.33 2.66
C TYR A 119 -0.39 9.74 2.18
N ILE A 120 -0.10 11.04 2.24
CA ILE A 120 1.26 11.56 2.07
C ILE A 120 1.80 11.90 3.45
N GLY A 121 2.99 11.41 3.78
CA GLY A 121 3.67 11.71 5.04
C GLY A 121 5.17 11.82 4.85
N ASN A 122 5.90 12.02 5.94
CA ASN A 122 7.37 12.18 5.95
C ASN A 122 7.90 13.17 4.90
N VAL A 123 7.14 14.22 4.58
CA VAL A 123 7.58 15.22 3.62
C VAL A 123 8.76 15.98 4.21
N ASN A 124 9.83 16.10 3.45
CA ASN A 124 11.04 16.80 3.84
C ASN A 124 11.67 17.49 2.63
N TYR A 125 12.34 18.61 2.88
CA TYR A 125 13.14 19.31 1.88
C TYR A 125 14.54 19.52 2.41
N THR A 126 15.53 19.00 1.69
CA THR A 126 16.93 19.07 2.08
C THR A 126 17.58 20.35 1.57
N ALA A 127 18.62 20.83 2.27
CA ALA A 127 19.40 22.00 1.85
C ALA A 127 20.06 21.83 0.46
N ASP A 128 20.24 20.58 0.02
CA ASP A 128 20.78 20.31 -1.29
C ASP A 128 19.80 20.63 -2.42
N GLY A 129 18.49 20.62 -2.15
CA GLY A 129 17.43 20.85 -3.14
C GLY A 129 16.55 19.63 -3.41
N MET A 130 16.72 18.54 -2.65
CA MET A 130 15.91 17.33 -2.81
C MET A 130 14.65 17.42 -1.96
N PHE A 131 13.50 17.20 -2.59
CA PHE A 131 12.20 17.05 -1.95
C PHE A 131 11.90 15.55 -1.82
N THR A 132 11.63 15.08 -0.61
CA THR A 132 11.37 13.67 -0.29
C THR A 132 10.05 13.53 0.44
N TYR A 133 9.34 12.43 0.23
CA TYR A 133 8.06 12.15 0.87
C TYR A 133 7.78 10.64 0.82
N THR A 134 6.86 10.20 1.67
CA THR A 134 6.36 8.82 1.71
C THR A 134 4.89 8.81 1.36
N ILE A 135 4.49 7.93 0.44
CA ILE A 135 3.10 7.60 0.16
C ILE A 135 2.74 6.35 0.96
N TYR A 136 1.67 6.42 1.75
CA TYR A 136 1.08 5.28 2.45
C TYR A 136 -0.25 4.93 1.81
N MET A 137 -0.38 3.70 1.34
CA MET A 137 -1.64 3.16 0.84
C MET A 137 -2.24 2.24 1.87
N VAL A 138 -3.44 2.56 2.33
CA VAL A 138 -4.18 1.82 3.34
C VAL A 138 -5.40 1.18 2.69
N ASP A 139 -5.59 -0.12 2.93
CA ASP A 139 -6.78 -0.85 2.50
C ASP A 139 -8.02 -0.23 3.14
N ASN A 140 -9.03 0.03 2.34
CA ASN A 140 -10.31 0.57 2.78
C ASN A 140 -11.49 -0.32 2.38
N TYR A 141 -11.22 -1.50 1.80
CA TYR A 141 -12.23 -2.41 1.29
C TYR A 141 -12.15 -3.80 1.94
N ARG A 142 -11.05 -4.54 1.78
CA ARG A 142 -10.99 -5.95 2.23
C ARG A 142 -10.51 -6.07 3.67
N ASN A 143 -9.49 -5.30 4.06
CA ASN A 143 -9.02 -5.23 5.44
C ASN A 143 -8.86 -3.76 5.89
N PRO A 144 -9.98 -3.04 6.11
CA PRO A 144 -9.99 -1.61 6.36
C PRO A 144 -9.02 -1.17 7.46
N GLY A 145 -8.18 -0.17 7.17
CA GLY A 145 -7.19 0.37 8.11
C GLY A 145 -5.82 -0.32 8.08
N THR A 146 -5.66 -1.38 7.28
CA THR A 146 -4.37 -2.07 7.14
C THR A 146 -3.48 -1.38 6.11
N LEU A 147 -2.23 -1.12 6.46
CA LEU A 147 -1.23 -0.61 5.51
C LEU A 147 -0.95 -1.66 4.44
N ALA A 148 -1.28 -1.34 3.19
CA ALA A 148 -1.07 -2.19 2.03
C ALA A 148 0.28 -1.93 1.36
N LEU A 149 0.73 -0.67 1.32
CA LEU A 149 2.03 -0.30 0.75
C LEU A 149 2.56 0.98 1.41
N GLN A 150 3.87 1.00 1.62
CA GLN A 150 4.64 2.22 1.86
C GLN A 150 5.58 2.43 0.67
N TYR A 151 5.53 3.61 0.07
CA TYR A 151 6.36 3.97 -1.09
C TYR A 151 7.10 5.28 -0.82
N ASP A 152 8.40 5.18 -0.64
CA ASP A 152 9.27 6.35 -0.45
C ASP A 152 9.70 6.90 -1.81
N ALA A 153 9.54 8.21 -1.97
CA ALA A 153 9.82 8.92 -3.19
C ALA A 153 10.59 10.21 -2.93
N GLY A 154 11.30 10.68 -3.94
CA GLY A 154 11.93 11.98 -3.90
C GLY A 154 12.42 12.42 -5.26
N PHE A 155 12.53 13.73 -5.44
CA PHE A 155 12.99 14.34 -6.67
C PHE A 155 13.76 15.63 -6.37
N TRP A 156 14.56 16.06 -7.33
CA TRP A 156 15.31 17.31 -7.25
C TRP A 156 14.45 18.46 -7.74
N ILE A 157 14.36 19.53 -6.95
CA ILE A 157 13.77 20.78 -7.41
C ILE A 157 14.85 21.52 -8.22
N PRO A 158 14.59 21.86 -9.50
CA PRO A 158 15.55 22.55 -10.34
C PRO A 158 15.90 23.93 -9.78
N GLN A 159 17.14 24.35 -10.02
CA GLN A 159 17.59 25.72 -9.73
C GLN A 159 16.98 26.69 -10.75
N ASP A 160 16.94 27.97 -10.39
CA ASP A 160 16.57 28.98 -11.36
C ASP A 160 17.61 29.06 -12.51
N LYS A 161 17.28 29.80 -13.57
CA LYS A 161 18.17 30.00 -14.74
C LYS A 161 19.52 30.66 -14.40
N TYR A 162 19.69 31.18 -13.19
CA TYR A 162 20.90 31.83 -12.69
C TYR A 162 21.69 30.94 -11.72
N GLY A 163 21.23 29.71 -11.45
CA GLY A 163 21.86 28.79 -10.51
C GLY A 163 21.55 29.09 -9.04
N ASN A 164 20.62 30.00 -8.75
CA ASN A 164 20.17 30.23 -7.39
C ASN A 164 19.24 29.08 -6.97
N LYS A 165 19.50 28.54 -5.78
CA LYS A 165 18.60 27.59 -5.15
C LYS A 165 17.41 28.35 -4.56
N LYS A 166 16.20 28.02 -5.00
CA LYS A 166 14.98 28.41 -4.27
C LYS A 166 15.00 27.70 -2.91
N THR A 167 14.67 28.42 -1.84
CA THR A 167 14.64 27.86 -0.48
C THR A 167 13.20 27.54 -0.11
N TYR A 168 12.92 26.26 0.11
CA TYR A 168 11.60 25.80 0.56
C TYR A 168 11.67 25.41 2.02
N THR A 169 10.63 25.74 2.77
CA THR A 169 10.47 25.27 4.15
C THR A 169 9.31 24.29 4.17
N VAL A 170 9.57 23.03 4.52
CA VAL A 170 8.49 22.10 4.82
C VAL A 170 8.08 22.34 6.26
N THR A 171 6.87 22.85 6.46
CA THR A 171 6.31 22.92 7.81
C THR A 171 5.41 21.71 7.97
N PRO A 172 5.71 20.81 8.92
CA PRO A 172 4.76 19.75 9.26
C PRO A 172 3.41 20.40 9.57
N GLY A 173 2.35 19.93 8.91
CA GLY A 173 0.98 20.22 9.35
C GLY A 173 0.72 19.62 10.73
N ALA A 174 -0.51 19.79 11.24
CA ALA A 174 -0.96 19.14 12.48
C ALA A 174 -0.47 17.68 12.48
N THR A 175 0.21 17.28 13.56
CA THR A 175 0.97 16.04 13.68
C THR A 175 0.22 14.89 13.02
N ASN A 176 0.78 14.37 11.92
CA ASN A 176 0.25 13.27 11.12
C ASN A 176 0.16 12.00 11.98
N THR A 177 -0.84 11.93 12.84
CA THR A 177 -1.21 10.70 13.51
C THR A 177 -1.98 9.94 12.47
N ILE A 178 -1.28 9.14 11.66
CA ILE A 178 -1.92 8.15 10.80
C ILE A 178 -2.91 7.42 11.72
N PRO A 179 -4.22 7.39 11.46
CA PRO A 179 -5.16 6.64 12.26
C PRO A 179 -4.97 5.14 11.98
N CYS A 180 -3.77 4.61 12.24
CA CYS A 180 -3.55 3.21 12.50
C CYS A 180 -3.73 3.04 14.01
N SER A 181 -4.98 2.90 14.45
CA SER A 181 -5.26 2.35 15.78
C SER A 181 -4.91 0.86 15.78
N VAL A 182 -3.62 0.53 15.67
CA VAL A 182 -3.12 -0.82 15.89
C VAL A 182 -1.80 -0.70 16.64
N SER A 183 -1.91 -0.57 17.96
CA SER A 183 -0.88 -1.06 18.87
C SER A 183 -0.58 -2.51 18.47
N GLY A 184 0.58 -2.77 17.89
CA GLY A 184 1.01 -4.11 17.50
C GLY A 184 0.98 -4.42 15.99
N LEU A 185 1.44 -3.49 15.14
CA LEU A 185 1.86 -3.85 13.79
C LEU A 185 3.00 -4.89 13.87
N THR A 186 2.62 -6.14 13.68
CA THR A 186 3.57 -7.24 13.46
C THR A 186 3.76 -7.31 11.95
N TYR A 187 4.90 -6.85 11.44
CA TYR A 187 5.29 -7.26 10.09
C TYR A 187 5.51 -8.77 10.15
N ASN A 188 4.95 -9.53 9.20
CA ASN A 188 5.10 -11.00 9.16
C ASN A 188 6.56 -11.46 8.90
N ASP A 189 7.46 -10.49 8.71
CA ASP A 189 8.90 -10.58 8.57
C ASP A 189 9.63 -10.64 9.92
N GLY A 190 8.90 -10.54 11.04
CA GLY A 190 9.47 -10.57 12.40
C GLY A 190 10.05 -9.24 12.88
N PHE A 191 9.81 -8.14 12.17
CA PHE A 191 10.22 -6.80 12.59
C PHE A 191 9.05 -6.06 13.24
N THR A 192 9.21 -5.65 14.50
CA THR A 192 8.22 -4.85 15.23
C THR A 192 8.63 -3.39 15.18
N LEU A 193 7.84 -2.54 14.53
CA LEU A 193 8.02 -1.10 14.60
C LEU A 193 7.26 -0.56 15.81
N ASN A 194 7.98 -0.19 16.86
CA ASN A 194 7.38 0.53 17.99
C ASN A 194 7.17 1.99 17.59
N ILE A 195 5.92 2.32 17.20
CA ILE A 195 5.51 3.71 17.06
C ILE A 195 5.27 4.21 18.49
N ALA A 196 6.22 5.00 19.00
CA ALA A 196 6.06 5.68 20.26
C ALA A 196 4.86 6.63 20.14
N THR A 197 3.82 6.39 20.95
CA THR A 197 2.82 7.41 21.24
C THR A 197 3.53 8.56 21.95
N ALA A 198 3.56 9.74 21.32
CA ALA A 198 4.02 10.95 21.99
C ALA A 198 3.14 11.23 23.23
N PRO A 199 3.72 11.76 24.33
CA PRO A 199 3.02 12.00 25.59
C PRO A 199 1.91 13.06 25.49
#